data_AF-A0AA35SJ76-F1
#
_entry.id   AF-A0AA35SJ76-F1
#
_cell.length_a   1.000
_cell.length_b   1.000
_cell.length_c   1.000
_cell.angle_alpha   90.00
_cell.angle_beta   90.00
_cell.angle_gamma   90.00
#
_symmetry.space_group_name_H-M   'P 1'
#
loop_
_entity.id
_entity.type
_entity.pdbx_description
1 polymer ?
#
loop_
_entity_poly.entity_id
_entity_poly.type
_entity_poly.pdbx_seq_one_letter_code
_entity_poly.pdbx_strand_id
1 'polypeptide(L)'
;MMKVIFLAVLFALCWSSSSCEQDTGYYLAFPRNYHFTQSLKLSISTTESEPVYFFVDTLDGFQFRGIVHDNATVTVELPLSFEVTNSTVRNKGIRITAATTKLTVHGLSHRDRTSGMFAALPCVKQNVNEYVYYGVTYGTTYLSQLLFVGCEDGTQVKVGSEVINLNEMETYLYTNGSDLTGVRVVSNKPISFFSGERCTNIPVGVGFCDFIVEQLPNTALWGSHFLTASLYGRTAPDIYTVVSCAPSTIVQIHCSNSLPTQVLYEFENNYETFTLSNDTFCTITSNHPVLVVQFASGQEADNVESDPFMMMLQPIEQYENDVAIVVPSNFTVNVVAIYVRPEEFEPEKVSVDGNSQTNVNWTAIPCADGNVCGYVAYVSLTEGQHRLSHQDGQCGMIGASVYGFSYHNGYGYPAVGTVHTLLQGSAVSPRNVKVGVESPNVLTVQWDSLRVDCSEVNGVIVKYKVQYVAQNSDVVHTKDQAARQNVTRPKMSLTGLSPNTNYTIQVAAVNVEGYVGLLSAPLSVQTAQVAVSSPSSRNSEGLTITIGVVFFLVGVLVGASGITAAVIIRQKAKRQESSKEPHIITKPNQVYEMTLIRNPGAAVMEDPVYATVPAC
;
A
#
# COMPACT_ATOMS: atom_id res chain seq x y z
N MET A 1 -59.34 -37.00 -28.06
CA MET A 1 -59.27 -35.54 -28.15
C MET A 1 -59.32 -34.98 -26.74
N MET A 2 -58.16 -34.81 -26.09
CA MET A 2 -58.08 -34.19 -24.76
C MET A 2 -56.69 -33.57 -24.63
N LYS A 3 -56.66 -32.23 -24.59
CA LYS A 3 -55.45 -31.41 -24.50
C LYS A 3 -54.87 -31.53 -23.09
N VAL A 4 -53.61 -31.96 -22.99
CA VAL A 4 -52.79 -31.88 -21.78
C VAL A 4 -52.29 -30.44 -21.66
N ILE A 5 -52.69 -29.75 -20.59
CA ILE A 5 -52.19 -28.42 -20.24
C ILE A 5 -50.97 -28.63 -19.35
N PHE A 6 -49.78 -28.30 -19.87
CA PHE A 6 -48.56 -28.21 -19.07
C PHE A 6 -48.59 -26.89 -18.30
N LEU A 7 -48.70 -26.97 -16.98
CA LEU A 7 -48.53 -25.84 -16.06
C LEU A 7 -47.02 -25.71 -15.77
N ALA A 8 -46.34 -24.78 -16.44
CA ALA A 8 -44.95 -24.43 -16.11
C ALA A 8 -44.96 -23.47 -14.91
N VAL A 9 -44.61 -23.99 -13.73
CA VAL A 9 -44.34 -23.18 -12.54
C VAL A 9 -42.97 -22.54 -12.73
N LEU A 10 -42.94 -21.26 -13.09
CA LEU A 10 -41.72 -20.44 -12.99
C LEU A 10 -41.37 -20.28 -11.50
N PHE A 11 -40.35 -20.99 -11.04
CA PHE A 11 -39.64 -20.61 -9.82
C PHE A 11 -38.80 -19.36 -10.13
N ALA A 12 -39.34 -18.19 -9.80
CA ALA A 12 -38.52 -16.99 -9.63
C ALA A 12 -37.66 -17.20 -8.38
N LEU A 13 -36.47 -17.77 -8.55
CA LEU A 13 -35.42 -17.74 -7.54
C LEU A 13 -34.92 -16.30 -7.46
N CYS A 14 -35.55 -15.54 -6.56
CA CYS A 14 -35.04 -14.26 -6.10
C CYS A 14 -33.75 -14.54 -5.32
N TRP A 15 -32.60 -14.46 -6.00
CA TRP A 15 -31.31 -14.38 -5.32
C TRP A 15 -31.22 -13.00 -4.69
N SER A 16 -31.68 -12.88 -3.45
CA SER A 16 -31.20 -11.83 -2.56
C SER A 16 -29.86 -12.31 -1.98
N SER A 17 -28.82 -12.32 -2.82
CA SER A 17 -27.44 -12.34 -2.32
C SER A 17 -27.03 -10.91 -2.08
N SER A 18 -27.17 -10.46 -0.83
CA SER A 18 -26.37 -9.36 -0.30
C SER A 18 -24.92 -9.84 -0.16
N SER A 19 -24.25 -10.05 -1.29
CA SER A 19 -22.81 -9.92 -1.41
C SER A 19 -22.60 -8.55 -2.02
N CYS A 20 -21.88 -7.67 -1.34
CA CYS A 20 -21.43 -6.42 -1.92
C CYS A 20 -20.47 -6.78 -3.08
N GLU A 21 -21.00 -7.00 -4.29
CA GLU A 21 -20.19 -6.92 -5.50
C GLU A 21 -19.63 -5.51 -5.50
N GLN A 22 -18.31 -5.39 -5.34
CA GLN A 22 -17.63 -4.13 -5.60
C GLN A 22 -17.72 -3.92 -7.11
N ASP A 23 -18.80 -3.28 -7.55
CA ASP A 23 -18.88 -2.74 -8.91
C ASP A 23 -17.71 -1.77 -9.08
N THR A 24 -16.74 -2.15 -9.89
CA THR A 24 -15.61 -1.27 -10.20
C THR A 24 -16.11 -0.27 -11.24
N GLY A 25 -16.25 0.98 -10.82
CA GLY A 25 -16.67 2.08 -11.69
C GLY A 25 -15.49 2.88 -12.18
N TYR A 26 -15.22 2.83 -13.49
CA TYR A 26 -14.33 3.77 -14.15
C TYR A 26 -15.15 4.96 -14.61
N TYR A 27 -14.66 6.15 -14.32
CA TYR A 27 -15.23 7.40 -14.83
C TYR A 27 -14.11 8.09 -15.60
N LEU A 28 -14.35 8.46 -16.84
CA LEU A 28 -13.33 9.10 -17.66
C LEU A 28 -13.95 10.09 -18.63
N ALA A 29 -13.12 10.95 -19.19
CA ALA A 29 -13.49 11.88 -20.24
C ALA A 29 -12.25 12.23 -21.06
N PHE A 30 -12.45 12.83 -22.23
CA PHE A 30 -11.37 13.18 -23.14
C PHE A 30 -11.16 14.69 -23.15
N PRO A 31 -10.02 15.21 -22.66
CA PRO A 31 -9.69 16.62 -22.82
C PRO A 31 -9.42 16.94 -24.30
N ARG A 32 -9.48 18.22 -24.63
CA ARG A 32 -9.33 18.69 -26.00
C ARG A 32 -7.91 18.47 -26.53
N ASN A 33 -7.80 17.79 -27.66
CA ASN A 33 -6.54 17.63 -28.39
C ASN A 33 -6.16 18.97 -29.11
N TYR A 34 -4.95 19.06 -29.69
CA TYR A 34 -4.40 20.24 -30.40
C TYR A 34 -5.42 20.90 -31.34
N HIS A 35 -6.23 20.07 -32.00
CA HIS A 35 -7.48 20.43 -32.67
C HIS A 35 -8.57 19.41 -32.32
N PHE A 36 -9.73 19.48 -32.99
CA PHE A 36 -10.76 18.46 -32.79
C PHE A 36 -10.20 17.07 -33.09
N THR A 37 -10.39 16.16 -32.15
CA THR A 37 -10.06 14.75 -32.31
C THR A 37 -10.78 14.14 -33.51
N GLN A 38 -10.15 13.18 -34.18
CA GLN A 38 -10.75 12.45 -35.30
C GLN A 38 -11.35 11.11 -34.83
N SER A 39 -10.89 10.57 -33.71
CA SER A 39 -11.40 9.34 -33.12
C SER A 39 -11.19 9.34 -31.60
N LEU A 40 -12.24 8.93 -30.87
CA LEU A 40 -12.21 8.67 -29.44
C LEU A 40 -12.51 7.19 -29.23
N LYS A 41 -11.57 6.45 -28.63
CA LYS A 41 -11.71 5.02 -28.41
C LYS A 41 -11.51 4.65 -26.95
N LEU A 42 -12.28 3.67 -26.51
CA LEU A 42 -12.01 2.92 -25.30
C LEU A 42 -11.53 1.53 -25.68
N SER A 43 -10.42 1.10 -25.10
CA SER A 43 -9.96 -0.28 -25.18
C SER A 43 -10.16 -0.95 -23.83
N ILE A 44 -10.97 -2.00 -23.80
CA ILE A 44 -11.37 -2.69 -22.59
C ILE A 44 -10.86 -4.13 -22.66
N SER A 45 -10.05 -4.52 -21.69
CA SER A 45 -9.42 -5.84 -21.54
C SER A 45 -9.66 -6.38 -20.13
N THR A 46 -9.40 -7.66 -19.92
CA THR A 46 -9.50 -8.31 -18.60
C THR A 46 -8.37 -9.32 -18.42
N THR A 47 -7.95 -9.53 -17.18
CA THR A 47 -7.08 -10.65 -16.78
C THR A 47 -7.86 -11.80 -16.12
N GLU A 48 -9.18 -11.68 -16.02
CA GLU A 48 -10.04 -12.79 -15.60
C GLU A 48 -10.02 -13.93 -16.62
N SER A 49 -9.91 -15.16 -16.11
CA SER A 49 -10.01 -16.38 -16.93
C SER A 49 -11.41 -16.60 -17.50
N GLU A 50 -12.43 -16.09 -16.82
CA GLU A 50 -13.83 -16.19 -17.25
C GLU A 50 -14.26 -14.90 -17.97
N PRO A 51 -15.19 -14.99 -18.94
CA PRO A 51 -15.63 -13.81 -19.67
C PRO A 51 -16.28 -12.77 -18.75
N VAL A 52 -15.88 -11.50 -18.90
CA VAL A 52 -16.38 -10.39 -18.10
C VAL A 52 -17.38 -9.57 -18.90
N TYR A 53 -18.58 -9.42 -18.35
CA TYR A 53 -19.59 -8.50 -18.87
C TYR A 53 -19.31 -7.10 -18.35
N PHE A 54 -19.35 -6.13 -19.26
CA PHE A 54 -19.20 -4.72 -18.89
C PHE A 54 -20.26 -3.86 -19.59
N PHE A 55 -20.52 -2.71 -18.99
CA PHE A 55 -21.43 -1.71 -19.52
C PHE A 55 -20.73 -0.36 -19.60
N VAL A 56 -20.91 0.33 -20.72
CA VAL A 56 -20.47 1.71 -20.93
C VAL A 56 -21.71 2.57 -21.08
N ASP A 57 -21.81 3.63 -20.29
CA ASP A 57 -22.92 4.58 -20.37
C ASP A 57 -22.51 6.02 -20.11
N THR A 58 -23.37 6.94 -20.56
CA THR A 58 -23.18 8.38 -20.47
C THR A 58 -24.51 9.06 -20.17
N LEU A 59 -24.47 10.26 -19.59
CA LEU A 59 -25.66 11.08 -19.34
C LEU A 59 -26.34 11.56 -20.63
N ASP A 60 -25.59 11.70 -21.73
CA ASP A 60 -26.12 12.10 -23.04
C ASP A 60 -26.71 10.93 -23.84
N GLY A 61 -26.84 9.75 -23.22
CA GLY A 61 -27.62 8.61 -23.73
C GLY A 61 -26.85 7.61 -24.59
N PHE A 62 -25.53 7.76 -24.77
CA PHE A 62 -24.71 6.69 -25.35
C PHE A 62 -24.67 5.50 -24.39
N GLN A 63 -24.89 4.30 -24.93
CA GLN A 63 -24.87 3.04 -24.19
C GLN A 63 -24.22 1.94 -25.03
N PHE A 64 -23.38 1.14 -24.41
CA PHE A 64 -22.75 -0.02 -25.03
C PHE A 64 -22.67 -1.17 -24.02
N ARG A 65 -23.05 -2.38 -24.42
CA ARG A 65 -22.89 -3.62 -23.63
C ARG A 65 -21.89 -4.50 -24.34
N GLY A 66 -20.87 -4.95 -23.61
CA GLY A 66 -19.83 -5.81 -24.15
C GLY A 66 -19.53 -6.99 -23.24
N ILE A 67 -18.86 -7.97 -23.84
CA ILE A 67 -18.26 -9.11 -23.14
C ILE A 67 -16.81 -9.13 -23.58
N VAL A 68 -15.89 -9.13 -22.62
CA VAL A 68 -14.46 -9.26 -22.89
C VAL A 68 -13.97 -10.61 -22.34
N HIS A 69 -13.12 -11.27 -23.12
CA HIS A 69 -12.53 -12.56 -22.78
C HIS A 69 -11.06 -12.37 -22.39
N ASP A 70 -10.49 -13.35 -21.69
CA ASP A 70 -9.04 -13.43 -21.48
C ASP A 70 -8.29 -13.34 -22.83
N ASN A 71 -7.18 -12.63 -22.84
CA ASN A 71 -6.35 -12.35 -24.02
C ASN A 71 -7.13 -11.72 -25.20
N ALA A 72 -8.16 -10.94 -24.91
CA ALA A 72 -8.90 -10.18 -25.90
C ALA A 72 -9.13 -8.74 -25.44
N THR A 73 -9.29 -7.84 -26.41
CA THR A 73 -9.68 -6.45 -26.18
C THR A 73 -10.95 -6.14 -26.95
N VAL A 74 -11.90 -5.48 -26.29
CA VAL A 74 -13.06 -4.87 -26.95
C VAL A 74 -12.79 -3.38 -27.13
N THR A 75 -12.89 -2.90 -28.37
CA THR A 75 -12.79 -1.48 -28.68
C THR A 75 -14.17 -0.86 -28.81
N VAL A 76 -14.42 0.24 -28.10
CA VAL A 76 -15.64 1.04 -28.19
C VAL A 76 -15.30 2.39 -28.80
N GLU A 77 -15.86 2.68 -29.98
CA GLU A 77 -15.74 4.00 -30.62
C GLU A 77 -16.80 4.94 -30.07
N LEU A 78 -16.38 6.09 -29.58
CA LEU A 78 -17.25 7.11 -29.00
C LEU A 78 -17.52 8.24 -30.01
N PRO A 79 -18.73 8.82 -30.00
CA PRO A 79 -19.00 10.06 -30.73
C PRO A 79 -18.00 11.17 -30.35
N LEU A 80 -17.52 11.93 -31.34
CA LEU A 80 -16.59 13.05 -31.12
C LEU A 80 -17.18 14.17 -30.22
N SER A 81 -18.50 14.17 -30.01
CA SER A 81 -19.16 15.07 -29.06
C SER A 81 -18.71 14.86 -27.61
N PHE A 82 -18.07 13.74 -27.26
CA PHE A 82 -17.54 13.48 -25.93
C PHE A 82 -16.18 14.16 -25.65
N GLU A 83 -15.55 14.80 -26.65
CA GLU A 83 -14.37 15.64 -26.41
C GLU A 83 -14.75 16.91 -25.59
N VAL A 84 -14.12 17.12 -24.45
CA VAL A 84 -14.39 18.26 -23.56
C VAL A 84 -13.55 19.46 -24.01
N THR A 85 -14.20 20.52 -24.51
CA THR A 85 -13.51 21.63 -25.21
C THR A 85 -13.61 23.00 -24.53
N ASN A 86 -14.38 23.12 -23.44
CA ASN A 86 -14.65 24.40 -22.76
C ASN A 86 -14.74 24.28 -21.23
N SER A 87 -14.60 25.41 -20.54
CA SER A 87 -14.62 25.53 -19.07
C SER A 87 -16.03 25.75 -18.53
N THR A 88 -16.94 24.84 -18.85
CA THR A 88 -18.31 24.84 -18.33
C THR A 88 -18.69 23.42 -17.96
N VAL A 89 -19.62 23.25 -17.01
CA VAL A 89 -20.11 21.92 -16.62
C VAL A 89 -20.84 21.27 -17.80
N ARG A 90 -20.49 20.01 -18.12
CA ARG A 90 -21.06 19.25 -19.25
C ARG A 90 -21.22 17.76 -18.93
N ASN A 91 -22.18 17.13 -19.59
CA ASN A 91 -22.52 15.71 -19.50
C ASN A 91 -21.64 14.81 -20.39
N LYS A 92 -20.32 15.05 -20.37
CA LYS A 92 -19.36 14.34 -21.25
C LYS A 92 -18.61 13.21 -20.55
N GLY A 93 -18.91 12.93 -19.29
CA GLY A 93 -18.33 11.82 -18.57
C GLY A 93 -18.84 10.49 -19.11
N ILE A 94 -17.94 9.51 -19.12
CA ILE A 94 -18.20 8.16 -19.56
C ILE A 94 -17.98 7.26 -18.35
N ARG A 95 -18.99 6.45 -18.02
CA ARG A 95 -18.92 5.46 -16.96
C ARG A 95 -18.76 4.07 -17.58
N ILE A 96 -17.89 3.28 -16.99
CA ILE A 96 -17.72 1.86 -17.31
C ILE A 96 -17.86 1.06 -16.02
N THR A 97 -18.74 0.08 -16.02
CA THR A 97 -19.00 -0.79 -14.86
C THR A 97 -18.86 -2.25 -15.24
N ALA A 98 -18.25 -3.04 -14.36
CA ALA A 98 -18.19 -4.49 -14.43
C ALA A 98 -18.22 -5.11 -13.02
N ALA A 99 -18.70 -6.35 -12.93
CA ALA A 99 -18.74 -7.13 -11.69
C ALA A 99 -17.37 -7.79 -11.36
N THR A 100 -16.28 -7.08 -11.62
CA THR A 100 -14.90 -7.47 -11.28
C THR A 100 -14.04 -6.22 -11.13
N THR A 101 -12.94 -6.34 -10.38
CA THR A 101 -11.88 -5.33 -10.27
C THR A 101 -10.76 -5.54 -11.28
N LYS A 102 -10.74 -6.66 -12.02
CA LYS A 102 -9.67 -7.01 -12.98
C LYS A 102 -9.97 -6.57 -14.42
N LEU A 103 -10.71 -5.48 -14.55
CA LEU A 103 -10.93 -4.83 -15.84
C LEU A 103 -9.79 -3.83 -16.06
N THR A 104 -9.24 -3.76 -17.26
CA THR A 104 -8.30 -2.70 -17.64
C THR A 104 -8.92 -1.87 -18.75
N VAL A 105 -8.86 -0.55 -18.61
CA VAL A 105 -9.48 0.40 -19.52
C VAL A 105 -8.44 1.41 -19.97
N HIS A 106 -8.33 1.61 -21.28
CA HIS A 106 -7.49 2.66 -21.86
C HIS A 106 -8.33 3.59 -22.71
N GLY A 107 -8.10 4.89 -22.58
CA GLY A 107 -8.67 5.91 -23.45
C GLY A 107 -7.65 6.34 -24.50
N LEU A 108 -8.07 6.40 -25.77
CA LEU A 108 -7.27 6.96 -26.86
C LEU A 108 -8.03 8.11 -27.51
N SER A 109 -7.42 9.31 -27.51
CA SER A 109 -7.80 10.40 -28.40
C SER A 109 -6.81 10.45 -29.55
N HIS A 110 -7.28 10.24 -30.77
CA HIS A 110 -6.43 10.19 -31.95
C HIS A 110 -6.84 11.21 -33.01
N ARG A 111 -5.83 11.83 -33.60
CA ARG A 111 -5.90 12.61 -34.83
C ARG A 111 -4.61 12.38 -35.61
N ASP A 112 -4.68 12.60 -36.93
CA ASP A 112 -3.50 12.65 -37.79
C ASP A 112 -2.41 13.52 -37.15
N ARG A 113 -1.29 12.88 -36.79
CA ARG A 113 -0.10 13.48 -36.17
C ARG A 113 -0.30 14.10 -34.78
N THR A 114 -1.27 13.62 -34.03
CA THR A 114 -1.37 13.91 -32.60
C THR A 114 -2.28 12.92 -31.90
N SER A 115 -1.74 12.18 -30.93
CA SER A 115 -2.53 11.23 -30.14
C SER A 115 -2.19 11.35 -28.67
N GLY A 116 -3.15 10.97 -27.83
CA GLY A 116 -2.93 10.79 -26.41
C GLY A 116 -3.65 9.53 -25.97
N MET A 117 -2.90 8.64 -25.34
CA MET A 117 -3.41 7.43 -24.71
C MET A 117 -3.15 7.51 -23.22
N PHE A 118 -4.11 7.07 -22.41
CA PHE A 118 -3.96 7.02 -20.95
C PHE A 118 -4.56 5.72 -20.42
N ALA A 119 -4.02 5.22 -19.30
CA ALA A 119 -4.66 4.19 -18.51
C ALA A 119 -5.75 4.83 -17.64
N ALA A 120 -6.97 4.31 -17.70
CA ALA A 120 -8.05 4.81 -16.87
C ALA A 120 -8.00 4.16 -15.48
N LEU A 121 -8.09 4.99 -14.45
CA LEU A 121 -8.07 4.56 -13.06
C LEU A 121 -9.50 4.46 -12.51
N PRO A 122 -9.83 3.42 -11.72
CA PRO A 122 -11.15 3.31 -11.10
C PRO A 122 -11.35 4.43 -10.07
N CYS A 123 -12.60 4.88 -9.91
CA CYS A 123 -12.94 5.81 -8.84
C CYS A 123 -13.02 5.06 -7.51
N VAL A 124 -11.93 5.06 -6.76
CA VAL A 124 -11.85 4.39 -5.46
C VAL A 124 -12.27 5.36 -4.34
N LYS A 125 -13.27 4.97 -3.55
CA LYS A 125 -13.60 5.64 -2.30
C LYS A 125 -12.53 5.34 -1.27
N GLN A 126 -11.88 6.38 -0.75
CA GLN A 126 -10.86 6.29 0.28
C GLN A 126 -11.39 6.86 1.59
N ASN A 127 -10.88 6.37 2.72
CA ASN A 127 -11.22 6.90 4.04
C ASN A 127 -10.40 8.16 4.35
N VAL A 128 -10.62 9.22 3.58
CA VAL A 128 -9.94 10.53 3.69
C VAL A 128 -10.96 11.64 3.88
N ASN A 129 -10.56 12.73 4.55
CA ASN A 129 -11.43 13.90 4.75
C ASN A 129 -11.63 14.69 3.45
N GLU A 130 -10.59 14.72 2.62
CA GLU A 130 -10.59 15.38 1.32
C GLU A 130 -9.68 14.60 0.36
N TYR A 131 -10.00 14.65 -0.92
CA TYR A 131 -9.19 14.10 -2.00
C TYR A 131 -8.33 15.22 -2.55
N VAL A 132 -7.02 15.01 -2.59
CA VAL A 132 -6.05 16.02 -3.06
C VAL A 132 -5.36 15.50 -4.31
N TYR A 133 -5.28 16.35 -5.32
CA TYR A 133 -4.65 16.07 -6.60
C TYR A 133 -3.71 17.23 -6.96
N TYR A 134 -2.73 16.95 -7.83
CA TYR A 134 -1.80 17.96 -8.32
C TYR A 134 -1.68 17.86 -9.83
N GLY A 135 -1.81 19.00 -10.51
CA GLY A 135 -1.57 19.10 -11.94
C GLY A 135 -0.11 18.77 -12.27
N VAL A 136 0.10 18.14 -13.43
CA VAL A 136 1.40 17.98 -14.08
C VAL A 136 1.23 18.31 -15.55
N THR A 137 1.84 19.41 -15.96
CA THR A 137 1.93 19.85 -17.35
C THR A 137 3.40 20.12 -17.66
N TYR A 138 3.75 20.89 -18.68
CA TYR A 138 5.16 21.12 -19.00
C TYR A 138 5.47 22.58 -19.30
N GLY A 139 4.86 23.15 -20.34
CA GLY A 139 5.18 24.50 -20.76
C GLY A 139 4.43 24.88 -22.02
N THR A 140 3.88 26.09 -22.05
CA THR A 140 2.77 26.34 -22.97
C THR A 140 3.23 26.76 -24.36
N THR A 141 3.21 25.83 -25.32
CA THR A 141 2.94 26.17 -26.73
C THR A 141 1.45 26.50 -26.91
N TYR A 142 0.58 25.77 -26.20
CA TYR A 142 -0.87 25.97 -26.12
C TYR A 142 -1.36 25.88 -24.66
N LEU A 143 -2.68 25.91 -24.45
CA LEU A 143 -3.26 25.90 -23.11
C LEU A 143 -2.99 24.58 -22.38
N SER A 144 -2.46 24.69 -21.16
CA SER A 144 -2.47 23.63 -20.16
C SER A 144 -3.89 23.33 -19.71
N GLN A 145 -4.18 22.07 -19.36
CA GLN A 145 -5.52 21.58 -19.11
C GLN A 145 -5.58 20.64 -17.91
N LEU A 146 -6.57 20.89 -17.04
CA LEU A 146 -6.99 19.99 -15.98
C LEU A 146 -8.46 19.64 -16.21
N LEU A 147 -8.77 18.34 -16.34
CA LEU A 147 -10.13 17.87 -16.55
C LEU A 147 -10.62 17.10 -15.32
N PHE A 148 -11.78 17.49 -14.84
CA PHE A 148 -12.47 16.87 -13.71
C PHE A 148 -13.66 16.07 -14.20
N VAL A 149 -13.86 14.86 -13.66
CA VAL A 149 -15.08 14.06 -13.82
C VAL A 149 -15.60 13.70 -12.43
N GLY A 150 -16.86 14.03 -12.12
CA GLY A 150 -17.49 13.65 -10.87
C GLY A 150 -17.75 12.14 -10.83
N CYS A 151 -17.20 11.42 -9.86
CA CYS A 151 -17.54 10.00 -9.64
C CYS A 151 -18.83 9.83 -8.82
N GLU A 152 -19.32 10.91 -8.19
CA GLU A 152 -20.50 10.91 -7.33
C GLU A 152 -21.25 12.25 -7.42
N ASP A 153 -22.55 12.22 -7.16
CA ASP A 153 -23.39 13.42 -7.09
C ASP A 153 -22.94 14.41 -6.01
N GLY A 154 -23.10 15.71 -6.26
CA GLY A 154 -22.75 16.76 -5.28
C GLY A 154 -21.26 16.80 -4.94
N THR A 155 -20.41 16.44 -5.89
CA THR A 155 -18.96 16.61 -5.81
C THR A 155 -18.60 18.09 -5.95
N GLN A 156 -17.77 18.60 -5.06
CA GLN A 156 -17.26 19.95 -5.06
C GLN A 156 -15.75 19.93 -5.23
N VAL A 157 -15.28 20.47 -6.36
CA VAL A 157 -13.87 20.58 -6.71
C VAL A 157 -13.41 22.02 -6.52
N LYS A 158 -12.28 22.21 -5.88
CA LYS A 158 -11.64 23.51 -5.66
C LYS A 158 -10.27 23.54 -6.32
N VAL A 159 -10.06 24.54 -7.18
CA VAL A 159 -8.78 24.82 -7.84
C VAL A 159 -8.49 26.33 -7.76
N GLY A 160 -7.40 26.70 -7.09
CA GLY A 160 -7.15 28.10 -6.75
C GLY A 160 -8.30 28.74 -5.96
N SER A 161 -8.88 29.82 -6.50
CA SER A 161 -10.07 30.50 -5.95
C SER A 161 -11.39 29.98 -6.50
N GLU A 162 -11.36 29.10 -7.50
CA GLU A 162 -12.55 28.59 -8.18
C GLU A 162 -13.13 27.38 -7.44
N VAL A 163 -14.46 27.34 -7.36
CA VAL A 163 -15.22 26.21 -6.79
C VAL A 163 -16.21 25.73 -7.85
N ILE A 164 -16.09 24.46 -8.23
CA ILE A 164 -16.85 23.81 -9.29
C ILE A 164 -17.69 22.72 -8.63
N ASN A 165 -18.99 22.70 -8.94
CA ASN A 165 -19.90 21.66 -8.46
C ASN A 165 -20.22 20.73 -9.63
N LEU A 166 -20.05 19.43 -9.39
CA LEU A 166 -20.28 18.35 -10.35
C LEU A 166 -21.20 17.30 -9.74
N ASN A 167 -22.11 16.79 -10.54
CA ASN A 167 -22.78 15.53 -10.28
C ASN A 167 -22.00 14.36 -10.89
N GLU A 168 -22.47 13.13 -10.64
CA GLU A 168 -21.88 11.94 -11.22
C GLU A 168 -21.84 12.05 -12.76
N MET A 169 -20.71 11.70 -13.39
CA MET A 169 -20.43 11.83 -14.83
C MET A 169 -20.44 13.26 -15.41
N GLU A 170 -20.67 14.30 -14.61
CA GLU A 170 -20.46 15.67 -15.08
C GLU A 170 -18.96 15.99 -15.17
N THR A 171 -18.61 16.81 -16.15
CA THR A 171 -17.23 17.16 -16.49
C THR A 171 -16.99 18.66 -16.44
N TYR A 172 -15.77 19.06 -16.12
CA TYR A 172 -15.32 20.45 -16.21
C TYR A 172 -13.85 20.53 -16.61
N LEU A 173 -13.54 21.33 -17.64
CA LEU A 173 -12.19 21.53 -18.14
C LEU A 173 -11.64 22.89 -17.71
N TYR A 174 -10.76 22.88 -16.72
CA TYR A 174 -10.00 24.05 -16.31
C TYR A 174 -8.78 24.23 -17.24
N THR A 175 -8.59 25.42 -17.82
CA THR A 175 -7.48 25.68 -18.75
C THR A 175 -6.75 26.96 -18.40
N ASN A 176 -5.43 26.98 -18.60
CA ASN A 176 -4.60 28.16 -18.37
C ASN A 176 -3.55 28.32 -19.47
N GLY A 177 -3.09 29.54 -19.70
CA GLY A 177 -1.97 29.85 -20.61
C GLY A 177 -0.61 29.81 -19.93
N SER A 178 -0.51 29.13 -18.80
CA SER A 178 0.72 28.94 -18.02
C SER A 178 0.75 27.50 -17.52
N ASP A 179 1.95 27.00 -17.23
CA ASP A 179 2.17 25.69 -16.63
C ASP A 179 1.35 25.52 -15.35
N LEU A 180 0.57 24.45 -15.29
CA LEU A 180 -0.27 24.05 -14.16
C LEU A 180 0.38 22.96 -13.30
N THR A 181 1.66 22.66 -13.51
CA THR A 181 2.41 21.74 -12.66
C THR A 181 2.42 22.23 -11.21
N GLY A 182 2.14 21.32 -10.28
CA GLY A 182 2.08 21.63 -8.85
C GLY A 182 0.80 22.38 -8.43
N VAL A 183 -0.12 22.70 -9.34
CA VAL A 183 -1.40 23.30 -8.95
C VAL A 183 -2.22 22.29 -8.14
N ARG A 184 -2.48 22.65 -6.88
CA ARG A 184 -3.27 21.84 -5.95
C ARG A 184 -4.76 21.91 -6.25
N VAL A 185 -5.38 20.75 -6.41
CA VAL A 185 -6.83 20.57 -6.58
C VAL A 185 -7.37 19.77 -5.39
N VAL A 186 -8.47 20.22 -4.82
CA VAL A 186 -9.11 19.57 -3.65
C VAL A 186 -10.54 19.21 -3.99
N SER A 187 -10.98 18.02 -3.61
CA SER A 187 -12.37 17.59 -3.75
C SER A 187 -12.91 16.97 -2.47
N ASN A 188 -14.20 17.16 -2.19
CA ASN A 188 -14.89 16.51 -1.06
C ASN A 188 -15.26 15.04 -1.35
N LYS A 189 -15.17 14.61 -2.61
CA LYS A 189 -15.54 13.27 -3.11
C LYS A 189 -14.54 12.83 -4.18
N PRO A 190 -14.42 11.52 -4.47
CA PRO A 190 -13.51 11.05 -5.51
C PRO A 190 -13.89 11.67 -6.87
N ILE A 191 -12.85 12.07 -7.61
CA ILE A 191 -12.96 12.49 -9.01
C ILE A 191 -11.97 11.70 -9.86
N SER A 192 -12.29 11.54 -11.14
CA SER A 192 -11.27 11.27 -12.14
C SER A 192 -10.66 12.58 -12.57
N PHE A 193 -9.34 12.66 -12.47
CA PHE A 193 -8.58 13.88 -12.67
C PHE A 193 -7.56 13.64 -13.77
N PHE A 194 -7.67 14.39 -14.86
CA PHE A 194 -6.73 14.34 -15.97
C PHE A 194 -5.92 15.62 -16.02
N SER A 195 -4.65 15.48 -16.35
CA SER A 195 -3.72 16.59 -16.54
C SER A 195 -3.04 16.45 -17.89
N GLY A 196 -2.75 17.57 -18.54
CA GLY A 196 -2.11 17.57 -19.84
C GLY A 196 -2.12 18.92 -20.54
N GLU A 197 -1.80 18.93 -21.82
CA GLU A 197 -1.76 20.12 -22.66
C GLU A 197 -2.29 19.80 -24.06
N ARG A 198 -2.97 20.76 -24.69
CA ARG A 198 -3.53 20.55 -26.04
C ARG A 198 -2.44 20.19 -27.06
N CYS A 199 -1.31 20.87 -26.97
CA CYS A 199 -0.11 20.60 -27.74
C CYS A 199 1.06 21.28 -27.04
N THR A 200 2.14 20.56 -26.80
CA THR A 200 3.31 21.12 -26.11
C THR A 200 4.61 20.63 -26.71
N ASN A 201 5.59 21.53 -26.79
CA ASN A 201 6.96 21.19 -27.21
C ASN A 201 7.72 20.74 -25.96
N ILE A 202 8.32 19.57 -26.02
CA ILE A 202 9.09 19.00 -24.91
C ILE A 202 10.49 18.64 -25.43
N PRO A 203 11.58 19.25 -24.93
CA PRO A 203 11.62 20.47 -24.12
C PRO A 203 11.00 21.69 -24.82
N VAL A 204 10.80 22.77 -24.06
CA VAL A 204 10.28 24.03 -24.60
C VAL A 204 11.16 24.52 -25.76
N GLY A 205 10.52 24.77 -26.91
CA GLY A 205 11.19 25.23 -28.12
C GLY A 205 11.78 24.11 -28.99
N VAL A 206 11.64 22.85 -28.60
CA VAL A 206 12.06 21.68 -29.38
C VAL A 206 10.81 21.05 -30.02
N GLY A 207 10.70 21.16 -31.34
CA GLY A 207 9.56 20.65 -32.08
C GLY A 207 9.60 19.14 -32.31
N PHE A 208 8.53 18.53 -32.81
CA PHE A 208 7.20 19.11 -32.95
C PHE A 208 6.40 18.94 -31.64
N CYS A 209 5.32 19.73 -31.48
CA CYS A 209 4.46 19.62 -30.30
C CYS A 209 3.44 18.50 -30.46
N ASP A 210 3.00 17.93 -29.35
CA ASP A 210 1.89 16.96 -29.35
C ASP A 210 1.01 17.10 -28.10
N PHE A 211 -0.20 16.55 -28.21
CA PHE A 211 -1.17 16.42 -27.16
C PHE A 211 -0.65 15.44 -26.10
N ILE A 212 -0.58 15.92 -24.86
CA ILE A 212 -0.21 15.09 -23.72
C ILE A 212 -1.40 14.98 -22.78
N VAL A 213 -1.63 13.80 -22.22
CA VAL A 213 -2.72 13.55 -21.27
C VAL A 213 -2.39 12.34 -20.41
N GLU A 214 -2.67 12.44 -19.12
CA GLU A 214 -2.71 11.30 -18.20
C GLU A 214 -3.84 11.44 -17.18
N GLN A 215 -4.43 10.32 -16.75
CA GLN A 215 -5.30 10.30 -15.56
C GLN A 215 -4.43 10.21 -14.32
N LEU A 216 -4.32 11.31 -13.56
CA LEU A 216 -3.47 11.35 -12.38
C LEU A 216 -4.24 10.93 -11.12
N PRO A 217 -3.67 10.07 -10.27
CA PRO A 217 -4.29 9.66 -9.03
C PRO A 217 -4.21 10.76 -7.97
N ASN A 218 -5.08 10.66 -6.96
CA ASN A 218 -4.93 11.48 -5.75
C ASN A 218 -3.70 11.08 -4.93
N THR A 219 -3.31 11.95 -4.00
CA THR A 219 -2.11 11.79 -3.17
C THR A 219 -2.11 10.54 -2.28
N ALA A 220 -3.27 9.91 -2.03
CA ALA A 220 -3.33 8.69 -1.22
C ALA A 220 -2.98 7.41 -2.01
N LEU A 221 -2.73 7.52 -3.32
CA LEU A 221 -2.22 6.44 -4.17
C LEU A 221 -0.75 6.65 -4.59
N TRP A 222 -0.12 7.75 -4.16
CA TRP A 222 1.28 8.06 -4.48
C TRP A 222 2.23 7.18 -3.66
N GLY A 223 3.37 6.83 -4.24
CA GLY A 223 4.42 6.02 -3.60
C GLY A 223 5.71 6.79 -3.41
N SER A 224 6.75 6.13 -2.90
CA SER A 224 8.04 6.79 -2.66
C SER A 224 9.22 6.11 -3.32
N HIS A 225 9.03 4.97 -3.98
CA HIS A 225 10.08 4.20 -4.63
C HIS A 225 9.73 3.98 -6.11
N PHE A 226 10.63 4.39 -6.99
CA PHE A 226 10.43 4.28 -8.43
C PHE A 226 11.68 3.74 -9.10
N LEU A 227 11.48 2.91 -10.11
CA LEU A 227 12.50 2.52 -11.07
C LEU A 227 12.26 3.28 -12.36
N THR A 228 13.31 3.87 -12.93
CA THR A 228 13.22 4.61 -14.18
C THR A 228 14.18 4.01 -15.20
N ALA A 229 13.77 4.06 -16.46
CA ALA A 229 14.59 3.65 -17.58
C ALA A 229 14.35 4.58 -18.77
N SER A 230 15.37 4.69 -19.62
CA SER A 230 15.27 5.50 -20.82
C SER A 230 14.26 4.95 -21.82
N LEU A 231 13.67 5.84 -22.62
CA LEU A 231 12.78 5.42 -23.70
C LEU A 231 13.58 4.68 -24.79
N TYR A 232 13.24 3.41 -25.02
CA TYR A 232 13.95 2.55 -25.97
C TYR A 232 13.94 3.14 -27.38
N GLY A 233 15.12 3.20 -28.00
CA GLY A 233 15.30 3.71 -29.36
C GLY A 233 15.36 5.24 -29.48
N ARG A 234 15.19 5.99 -28.39
CA ARG A 234 15.41 7.44 -28.35
C ARG A 234 16.88 7.73 -28.02
N THR A 235 17.39 8.85 -28.50
CA THR A 235 18.74 9.32 -28.13
C THR A 235 18.75 10.68 -27.45
N ALA A 236 17.62 11.38 -27.49
CA ALA A 236 17.36 12.54 -26.66
C ALA A 236 17.35 12.16 -25.17
N PRO A 237 17.73 13.08 -24.26
CA PRO A 237 17.50 12.93 -22.84
C PRO A 237 16.02 12.74 -22.51
N ASP A 238 15.76 11.92 -21.50
CA ASP A 238 14.44 11.76 -20.91
C ASP A 238 14.21 12.86 -19.87
N ILE A 239 12.98 13.36 -19.80
CA ILE A 239 12.62 14.44 -18.89
C ILE A 239 11.65 13.91 -17.86
N TYR A 240 11.92 14.18 -16.60
CA TYR A 240 11.11 13.72 -15.49
C TYR A 240 10.63 14.91 -14.67
N THR A 241 9.40 14.85 -14.19
CA THR A 241 8.86 15.78 -13.21
C THR A 241 8.42 15.01 -11.99
N VAL A 242 8.89 15.46 -10.82
CA VAL A 242 8.51 14.90 -9.52
C VAL A 242 7.69 15.94 -8.78
N VAL A 243 6.51 15.54 -8.30
CA VAL A 243 5.60 16.39 -7.53
C VAL A 243 5.49 15.84 -6.11
N SER A 244 5.63 16.72 -5.12
CA SER A 244 5.45 16.43 -3.71
C SER A 244 4.17 17.04 -3.17
N CYS A 245 3.53 16.36 -2.20
CA CYS A 245 2.35 16.88 -1.50
C CYS A 245 2.62 17.26 -0.05
N ALA A 246 3.84 16.99 0.45
CA ALA A 246 4.26 17.24 1.82
C ALA A 246 5.44 18.22 1.86
N PRO A 247 5.47 19.17 2.80
CA PRO A 247 6.63 20.03 3.00
C PRO A 247 7.84 19.20 3.45
N SER A 248 9.05 19.70 3.18
CA SER A 248 10.30 19.00 3.52
C SER A 248 10.39 17.59 2.92
N THR A 249 9.84 17.43 1.72
CA THR A 249 10.03 16.22 0.91
C THR A 249 11.45 16.24 0.33
N ILE A 250 12.18 15.18 0.60
CA ILE A 250 13.53 14.92 0.08
C ILE A 250 13.40 13.83 -0.96
N VAL A 251 13.78 14.14 -2.20
CA VAL A 251 13.92 13.14 -3.27
C VAL A 251 15.40 12.87 -3.52
N GLN A 252 15.71 11.60 -3.68
CA GLN A 252 17.02 11.05 -3.94
C GLN A 252 16.99 10.31 -5.27
N ILE A 253 17.90 10.67 -6.17
CA ILE A 253 18.05 10.03 -7.49
C ILE A 253 19.42 9.39 -7.57
N HIS A 254 19.46 8.10 -7.92
CA HIS A 254 20.72 7.35 -8.10
C HIS A 254 20.71 6.62 -9.43
N CYS A 255 21.74 6.85 -10.25
CA CYS A 255 21.77 6.41 -11.64
C CYS A 255 23.01 5.58 -11.99
N SER A 256 22.91 4.73 -13.01
CA SER A 256 23.97 3.84 -13.51
C SER A 256 25.23 4.55 -14.01
N ASN A 257 25.07 5.74 -14.60
CA ASN A 257 26.12 6.42 -15.35
C ASN A 257 26.72 7.61 -14.58
N SER A 258 26.37 7.78 -13.29
CA SER A 258 26.87 8.82 -12.41
C SER A 258 27.70 8.24 -11.27
N LEU A 259 28.79 8.91 -10.86
CA LEU A 259 29.41 8.61 -9.57
C LEU A 259 28.34 8.71 -8.47
N PRO A 260 28.32 7.82 -7.46
CA PRO A 260 27.31 7.81 -6.38
C PRO A 260 27.36 9.12 -5.61
N THR A 261 26.61 10.10 -6.09
CA THR A 261 26.48 11.43 -5.50
C THR A 261 25.01 11.70 -5.53
N GLN A 262 24.40 11.54 -4.35
CA GLN A 262 23.01 11.87 -4.11
C GLN A 262 22.72 13.25 -4.69
N VAL A 263 21.72 13.32 -5.56
CA VAL A 263 21.04 14.60 -5.72
C VAL A 263 19.89 14.58 -4.73
N LEU A 264 20.12 15.23 -3.60
CA LEU A 264 19.10 15.52 -2.60
C LEU A 264 18.37 16.76 -3.08
N TYR A 265 17.13 16.59 -3.49
CA TYR A 265 16.26 17.72 -3.77
C TYR A 265 15.32 17.91 -2.59
N GLU A 266 15.53 19.00 -1.85
CA GLU A 266 14.57 19.52 -0.88
C GLU A 266 13.64 20.50 -1.60
N PHE A 267 12.37 20.14 -1.73
CA PHE A 267 11.41 20.93 -2.50
C PHE A 267 10.73 22.01 -1.65
N GLU A 268 11.06 23.28 -1.92
CA GLU A 268 10.31 24.45 -1.41
C GLU A 268 9.08 24.76 -2.28
N ASN A 269 9.22 24.61 -3.59
CA ASN A 269 8.13 24.59 -4.56
C ASN A 269 7.77 23.12 -4.76
N ASN A 270 6.51 22.75 -4.63
CA ASN A 270 6.05 21.36 -4.54
C ASN A 270 6.31 20.47 -5.77
N TYR A 271 7.17 20.86 -6.72
CA TYR A 271 7.62 20.03 -7.82
C TYR A 271 9.00 20.46 -8.34
N GLU A 272 9.66 19.57 -9.07
CA GLU A 272 10.88 19.85 -9.84
C GLU A 272 10.93 19.01 -11.11
N THR A 273 11.51 19.59 -12.17
CA THR A 273 11.77 18.91 -13.43
C THR A 273 13.26 18.74 -13.64
N PHE A 274 13.71 17.54 -13.96
CA PHE A 274 15.10 17.23 -14.28
C PHE A 274 15.21 16.38 -15.54
N THR A 275 16.41 16.32 -16.10
CA THR A 275 16.71 15.54 -17.32
C THR A 275 17.73 14.47 -17.02
N LEU A 276 17.49 13.26 -17.51
CA LEU A 276 18.46 12.16 -17.48
C LEU A 276 18.98 11.91 -18.89
N SER A 277 20.28 11.68 -19.02
CA SER A 277 20.87 11.27 -20.30
C SER A 277 20.22 9.98 -20.82
N ASN A 278 20.29 9.78 -22.14
CA ASN A 278 19.96 8.48 -22.74
C ASN A 278 20.76 7.34 -22.06
N ASP A 279 20.20 6.14 -22.11
CA ASP A 279 20.78 4.88 -21.62
C ASP A 279 21.14 4.96 -20.14
N THR A 280 20.31 5.70 -19.38
CA THR A 280 20.49 5.91 -17.95
C THR A 280 19.34 5.27 -17.19
N PHE A 281 19.71 4.45 -16.20
CA PHE A 281 18.78 3.69 -15.37
C PHE A 281 18.92 4.18 -13.95
N CYS A 282 17.82 4.59 -13.33
CA CYS A 282 17.87 5.20 -12.01
C CYS A 282 16.83 4.65 -11.04
N THR A 283 17.15 4.76 -9.76
CA THR A 283 16.18 4.72 -8.67
C THR A 283 15.82 6.14 -8.26
N ILE A 284 14.54 6.36 -7.99
CA ILE A 284 14.05 7.57 -7.32
C ILE A 284 13.45 7.13 -5.99
N THR A 285 14.00 7.61 -4.89
CA THR A 285 13.51 7.34 -3.54
C THR A 285 13.14 8.64 -2.83
N SER A 286 12.17 8.61 -1.93
CA SER A 286 11.72 9.80 -1.20
C SER A 286 11.28 9.51 0.23
N ASN A 287 11.39 10.51 1.10
CA ASN A 287 10.94 10.38 2.50
C ASN A 287 9.42 10.56 2.69
N HIS A 288 8.73 11.07 1.66
CA HIS A 288 7.28 11.23 1.61
C HIS A 288 6.76 10.83 0.22
N PRO A 289 5.51 10.37 0.09
CA PRO A 289 4.94 10.03 -1.20
C PRO A 289 5.02 11.17 -2.22
N VAL A 290 5.41 10.82 -3.45
CA VAL A 290 5.52 11.73 -4.59
C VAL A 290 4.83 11.12 -5.82
N LEU A 291 4.51 11.97 -6.79
CA LEU A 291 4.12 11.55 -8.13
C LEU A 291 5.31 11.77 -9.06
N VAL A 292 5.64 10.79 -9.90
CA VAL A 292 6.70 10.89 -10.90
C VAL A 292 6.10 10.73 -12.29
N VAL A 293 6.45 11.64 -13.19
CA VAL A 293 6.00 11.63 -14.59
C VAL A 293 7.22 11.71 -15.48
N GLN A 294 7.30 10.84 -16.48
CA GLN A 294 8.27 10.87 -17.56
C GLN A 294 7.64 11.49 -18.81
N PHE A 295 8.41 12.31 -19.52
CA PHE A 295 8.01 12.90 -20.80
C PHE A 295 8.96 12.46 -21.90
N ALA A 296 8.40 12.11 -23.05
CA ALA A 296 9.16 11.95 -24.27
C ALA A 296 9.45 13.32 -24.89
N SER A 297 10.69 13.49 -25.36
CA SER A 297 11.06 14.69 -26.12
C SER A 297 10.46 14.66 -27.53
N GLY A 298 10.29 15.83 -28.14
CA GLY A 298 9.85 15.98 -29.54
C GLY A 298 10.92 15.56 -30.53
N GLN A 299 10.50 15.36 -31.79
CA GLN A 299 11.35 14.82 -32.86
C GLN A 299 12.68 15.58 -33.04
N GLU A 300 12.69 16.91 -32.97
CA GLU A 300 13.88 17.73 -33.21
C GLU A 300 14.95 17.57 -32.13
N ALA A 301 14.63 16.92 -31.00
CA ALA A 301 15.59 16.63 -29.94
C ALA A 301 16.68 15.65 -30.40
N ASP A 302 16.33 14.69 -31.27
CA ASP A 302 17.23 13.62 -31.71
C ASP A 302 17.00 13.12 -33.15
N ASN A 303 16.06 13.70 -33.90
CA ASN A 303 15.64 13.30 -35.24
C ASN A 303 15.07 11.88 -35.35
N VAL A 304 14.70 11.24 -34.24
CA VAL A 304 13.97 9.96 -34.26
C VAL A 304 12.48 10.27 -34.43
N GLU A 305 11.81 9.57 -35.36
CA GLU A 305 10.38 9.76 -35.65
C GLU A 305 9.53 9.46 -34.41
N SER A 306 9.04 10.53 -33.77
CA SER A 306 8.39 10.52 -32.46
C SER A 306 7.88 11.91 -32.17
N ASP A 307 6.77 12.00 -31.46
CA ASP A 307 6.31 13.25 -30.87
C ASP A 307 6.16 13.10 -29.34
N PRO A 308 6.07 14.22 -28.59
CA PRO A 308 6.00 14.19 -27.14
C PRO A 308 4.79 13.41 -26.60
N PHE A 309 5.00 12.67 -25.53
CA PHE A 309 3.91 12.15 -24.70
C PHE A 309 4.26 12.30 -23.23
N MET A 310 3.24 12.21 -22.38
CA MET A 310 3.36 12.18 -20.92
C MET A 310 3.04 10.78 -20.46
N MET A 311 3.81 10.26 -19.51
CA MET A 311 3.58 8.95 -18.91
C MET A 311 3.85 9.02 -17.42
N MET A 312 2.86 8.67 -16.62
CA MET A 312 3.09 8.50 -15.18
C MET A 312 3.94 7.26 -14.93
N LEU A 313 4.89 7.34 -13.98
CA LEU A 313 5.60 6.16 -13.52
C LEU A 313 4.84 5.51 -12.36
N GLN A 314 4.64 4.21 -12.46
CA GLN A 314 4.07 3.42 -11.38
C GLN A 314 5.09 3.32 -10.23
N PRO A 315 4.72 3.70 -9.00
CA PRO A 315 5.56 3.42 -7.84
C PRO A 315 5.66 1.90 -7.62
N ILE A 316 6.80 1.43 -7.11
CA ILE A 316 7.06 0.02 -6.80
C ILE A 316 5.97 -0.56 -5.87
N GLU A 317 5.40 0.28 -5.02
CA GLU A 317 4.30 -0.06 -4.11
C GLU A 317 2.97 -0.40 -4.80
N GLN A 318 2.83 -0.08 -6.09
CA GLN A 318 1.65 -0.38 -6.92
C GLN A 318 1.90 -1.47 -7.95
N TYR A 319 3.08 -2.11 -7.97
CA TYR A 319 3.36 -3.17 -8.96
C TYR A 319 2.36 -4.32 -8.84
N GLU A 320 2.01 -4.89 -9.99
CA GLU A 320 0.97 -5.91 -10.12
C GLU A 320 1.56 -7.23 -10.61
N ASN A 321 0.88 -8.33 -10.32
CA ASN A 321 1.30 -9.65 -10.77
C ASN A 321 0.93 -9.94 -12.24
N ASP A 322 -0.15 -9.32 -12.73
CA ASP A 322 -0.80 -9.68 -13.97
C ASP A 322 -1.58 -8.48 -14.54
N VAL A 323 -1.16 -7.99 -15.70
CA VAL A 323 -1.66 -6.76 -16.30
C VAL A 323 -1.97 -6.97 -17.79
N ALA A 324 -3.12 -6.45 -18.22
CA ALA A 324 -3.48 -6.41 -19.63
C ALA A 324 -2.96 -5.11 -20.28
N ILE A 325 -2.23 -5.27 -21.37
CA ILE A 325 -1.64 -4.20 -22.18
C ILE A 325 -2.41 -4.08 -23.49
N VAL A 326 -2.60 -2.86 -23.98
CA VAL A 326 -3.19 -2.60 -25.30
C VAL A 326 -2.28 -1.69 -26.11
N VAL A 327 -1.90 -2.14 -27.30
CA VAL A 327 -1.13 -1.35 -28.26
C VAL A 327 -2.08 -0.81 -29.34
N PRO A 328 -2.16 0.51 -29.53
CA PRO A 328 -3.01 1.13 -30.55
C PRO A 328 -2.48 0.88 -31.97
N SER A 329 -3.39 0.96 -32.94
CA SER A 329 -3.05 0.89 -34.36
C SER A 329 -2.22 2.09 -34.83
N ASN A 330 -1.49 1.91 -35.94
CA ASN A 330 -0.71 2.95 -36.63
C ASN A 330 0.58 3.42 -35.93
N PHE A 331 1.11 2.65 -34.97
CA PHE A 331 2.42 2.89 -34.38
C PHE A 331 3.46 1.89 -34.90
N THR A 332 4.63 2.38 -35.32
CA THR A 332 5.69 1.56 -35.94
C THR A 332 6.64 0.97 -34.91
N VAL A 333 6.80 1.62 -33.76
CA VAL A 333 7.56 1.13 -32.62
C VAL A 333 6.61 1.04 -31.44
N ASN A 334 6.51 -0.13 -30.82
CA ASN A 334 5.73 -0.35 -29.61
C ASN A 334 6.58 -1.17 -28.64
N VAL A 335 6.71 -0.68 -27.41
CA VAL A 335 7.60 -1.24 -26.40
C VAL A 335 6.89 -1.29 -25.06
N VAL A 336 7.11 -2.39 -24.33
CA VAL A 336 6.92 -2.42 -22.88
C VAL A 336 8.28 -2.45 -22.20
N ALA A 337 8.52 -1.48 -21.31
CA ALA A 337 9.60 -1.53 -20.34
C ALA A 337 9.09 -2.23 -19.08
N ILE A 338 9.64 -3.41 -18.79
CA ILE A 338 9.23 -4.29 -17.70
C ILE A 338 10.20 -4.09 -16.53
N TYR A 339 9.69 -3.76 -15.35
CA TYR A 339 10.47 -3.52 -14.14
C TYR A 339 10.20 -4.60 -13.09
N VAL A 340 11.26 -5.15 -12.50
CA VAL A 340 11.15 -6.22 -11.49
C VAL A 340 12.07 -5.91 -10.31
N ARG A 341 11.59 -6.17 -9.08
CA ARG A 341 12.42 -6.03 -7.88
C ARG A 341 13.46 -7.15 -7.77
N PRO A 342 14.60 -6.94 -7.10
CA PRO A 342 15.65 -7.95 -7.00
C PRO A 342 15.20 -9.26 -6.37
N GLU A 343 14.33 -9.20 -5.35
CA GLU A 343 13.76 -10.37 -4.68
C GLU A 343 12.75 -11.15 -5.52
N GLU A 344 12.23 -10.53 -6.57
CA GLU A 344 11.23 -11.09 -7.51
C GLU A 344 11.86 -11.38 -8.87
N PHE A 345 13.17 -11.18 -9.02
CA PHE A 345 13.85 -11.32 -10.30
C PHE A 345 14.06 -12.79 -10.67
N GLU A 346 13.04 -13.37 -11.29
CA GLU A 346 13.05 -14.70 -11.90
C GLU A 346 12.63 -14.55 -13.37
N PRO A 347 13.57 -14.25 -14.29
CA PRO A 347 13.25 -13.88 -15.67
C PRO A 347 12.50 -15.00 -16.43
N GLU A 348 12.66 -16.25 -15.99
CA GLU A 348 11.90 -17.39 -16.50
C GLU A 348 10.40 -17.38 -16.12
N LYS A 349 10.04 -16.70 -15.02
CA LYS A 349 8.66 -16.55 -14.53
C LYS A 349 7.99 -15.27 -15.02
N VAL A 350 8.76 -14.28 -15.48
CA VAL A 350 8.21 -13.11 -16.17
C VAL A 350 7.77 -13.53 -17.58
N SER A 351 6.53 -13.26 -17.95
CA SER A 351 6.00 -13.64 -19.26
C SER A 351 5.22 -12.52 -19.96
N VAL A 352 5.39 -12.46 -21.29
CA VAL A 352 4.58 -11.64 -22.21
C VAL A 352 3.86 -12.60 -23.15
N ASP A 353 2.54 -12.59 -23.13
CA ASP A 353 1.67 -13.52 -23.88
C ASP A 353 2.00 -15.00 -23.61
N GLY A 354 2.33 -15.31 -22.36
CA GLY A 354 2.76 -16.65 -21.94
C GLY A 354 4.17 -17.05 -22.37
N ASN A 355 4.87 -16.22 -23.16
CA ASN A 355 6.26 -16.44 -23.51
C ASN A 355 7.17 -15.92 -22.40
N SER A 356 8.04 -16.79 -21.90
CA SER A 356 9.01 -16.46 -20.85
C SER A 356 10.08 -15.47 -21.32
N GLN A 357 10.47 -14.54 -20.45
CA GLN A 357 11.45 -13.49 -20.73
C GLN A 357 12.86 -13.85 -20.24
N THR A 358 13.27 -15.12 -20.38
CA THR A 358 14.64 -15.58 -20.02
C THR A 358 15.72 -15.01 -20.93
N ASN A 359 15.43 -14.85 -22.23
CA ASN A 359 16.44 -14.53 -23.25
C ASN A 359 16.45 -13.05 -23.65
N VAL A 360 15.74 -12.18 -22.91
CA VAL A 360 15.80 -10.74 -23.14
C VAL A 360 16.98 -10.12 -22.39
N ASN A 361 17.43 -8.97 -22.85
CA ASN A 361 18.51 -8.26 -22.18
C ASN A 361 17.97 -7.50 -20.96
N TRP A 362 18.22 -8.03 -19.77
CA TRP A 362 17.89 -7.38 -18.50
C TRP A 362 19.03 -6.47 -18.07
N THR A 363 18.72 -5.21 -17.82
CA THR A 363 19.65 -4.22 -17.27
C THR A 363 19.39 -4.04 -15.78
N ALA A 364 20.44 -4.12 -14.96
CA ALA A 364 20.35 -3.85 -13.54
C ALA A 364 20.25 -2.34 -13.27
N ILE A 365 19.37 -1.96 -12.35
CA ILE A 365 19.17 -0.59 -11.89
C ILE A 365 19.82 -0.45 -10.51
N PRO A 366 20.79 0.47 -10.32
CA PRO A 366 21.53 0.56 -9.09
C PRO A 366 20.77 1.29 -7.97
N CYS A 367 21.09 0.89 -6.74
CA CYS A 367 20.75 1.59 -5.50
C CYS A 367 21.84 2.60 -5.09
N ALA A 368 21.50 3.44 -4.11
CA ALA A 368 22.43 4.36 -3.44
C ALA A 368 23.64 3.68 -2.77
N ASP A 369 23.43 2.48 -2.22
CA ASP A 369 24.42 1.71 -1.47
C ASP A 369 25.32 0.82 -2.36
N GLY A 370 25.15 0.90 -3.68
CA GLY A 370 25.85 0.10 -4.67
C GLY A 370 25.24 -1.29 -4.93
N ASN A 371 24.14 -1.65 -4.28
CA ASN A 371 23.37 -2.85 -4.60
C ASN A 371 22.49 -2.64 -5.84
N VAL A 372 21.82 -3.70 -6.29
CA VAL A 372 20.79 -3.63 -7.34
C VAL A 372 19.44 -3.43 -6.68
N CYS A 373 18.68 -2.42 -7.14
CA CYS A 373 17.34 -2.06 -6.64
C CYS A 373 16.23 -2.52 -7.57
N GLY A 374 16.59 -2.97 -8.77
CA GLY A 374 15.64 -3.53 -9.72
C GLY A 374 16.31 -3.91 -11.02
N TYR A 375 15.52 -4.51 -11.90
CA TYR A 375 15.91 -4.87 -13.24
C TYR A 375 14.89 -4.32 -14.22
N VAL A 376 15.36 -3.91 -15.39
CA VAL A 376 14.49 -3.52 -16.51
C VAL A 376 14.83 -4.31 -17.76
N ALA A 377 13.80 -4.70 -18.50
CA ALA A 377 13.92 -5.23 -19.86
C ALA A 377 12.94 -4.54 -20.79
N TYR A 378 13.32 -4.42 -22.06
CA TYR A 378 12.46 -3.89 -23.12
C TYR A 378 11.99 -5.04 -24.01
N VAL A 379 10.68 -5.12 -24.21
CA VAL A 379 10.06 -6.11 -25.10
C VAL A 379 9.25 -5.37 -26.15
N SER A 380 9.51 -5.69 -27.42
CA SER A 380 8.72 -5.15 -28.53
C SER A 380 7.35 -5.80 -28.58
N LEU A 381 6.33 -4.99 -28.76
CA LEU A 381 4.93 -5.43 -28.87
C LEU A 381 4.40 -5.23 -30.28
N THR A 382 3.38 -6.01 -30.63
CA THR A 382 2.61 -5.83 -31.86
C THR A 382 1.37 -5.00 -31.59
N GLU A 383 0.68 -4.53 -32.63
CA GLU A 383 -0.66 -3.94 -32.46
C GLU A 383 -1.62 -4.97 -31.83
N GLY A 384 -2.45 -4.52 -30.88
CA GLY A 384 -3.48 -5.35 -30.25
C GLY A 384 -3.29 -5.55 -28.75
N GLN A 385 -3.86 -6.63 -28.23
CA GLN A 385 -3.83 -6.96 -26.81
C GLN A 385 -2.60 -7.81 -26.49
N HIS A 386 -2.00 -7.52 -25.34
CA HIS A 386 -0.90 -8.29 -24.76
C HIS A 386 -1.13 -8.51 -23.26
N ARG A 387 -0.57 -9.57 -22.69
CA ARG A 387 -0.63 -9.84 -21.25
C ARG A 387 0.76 -9.95 -20.67
N LEU A 388 1.04 -9.14 -19.65
CA LEU A 388 2.27 -9.19 -18.86
C LEU A 388 1.96 -9.84 -17.52
N SER A 389 2.68 -10.89 -17.16
CA SER A 389 2.45 -11.57 -15.87
C SER A 389 3.72 -12.15 -15.26
N HIS A 390 3.70 -12.31 -13.93
CA HIS A 390 4.68 -13.09 -13.19
C HIS A 390 4.07 -14.42 -12.75
N GLN A 391 4.64 -15.53 -13.18
CA GLN A 391 4.11 -16.88 -12.90
C GLN A 391 4.20 -17.29 -11.41
N ASP A 392 4.97 -16.55 -10.61
CA ASP A 392 4.86 -16.57 -9.15
C ASP A 392 3.66 -15.74 -8.68
N GLY A 393 2.46 -16.27 -8.86
CA GLY A 393 1.19 -15.58 -8.54
C GLY A 393 0.97 -15.26 -7.05
N GLN A 394 1.91 -15.61 -6.16
CA GLN A 394 1.84 -15.26 -4.75
C GLN A 394 2.66 -14.03 -4.39
N CYS A 395 3.81 -13.80 -5.04
CA CYS A 395 4.75 -12.74 -4.66
C CYS A 395 5.38 -11.99 -5.83
N GLY A 396 5.29 -12.48 -7.06
CA GLY A 396 5.93 -11.86 -8.20
C GLY A 396 5.21 -10.60 -8.64
N MET A 397 5.76 -9.43 -8.35
CA MET A 397 5.19 -8.15 -8.77
C MET A 397 6.03 -7.54 -9.88
N ILE A 398 5.35 -6.94 -10.84
CA ILE A 398 5.95 -6.34 -12.02
C ILE A 398 5.35 -4.95 -12.20
N GLY A 399 6.22 -3.99 -12.49
CA GLY A 399 5.81 -2.69 -13.01
C GLY A 399 6.03 -2.65 -14.51
N ALA A 400 5.22 -1.89 -15.23
CA ALA A 400 5.46 -1.70 -16.65
C ALA A 400 5.07 -0.31 -17.14
N SER A 401 5.86 0.17 -18.09
CA SER A 401 5.60 1.36 -18.88
C SER A 401 5.42 0.95 -20.33
N VAL A 402 4.29 1.30 -20.94
CA VAL A 402 3.97 0.96 -22.33
C VAL A 402 3.99 2.23 -23.15
N TYR A 403 4.73 2.23 -24.24
CA TYR A 403 4.83 3.39 -25.11
C TYR A 403 5.17 3.00 -26.55
N GLY A 404 4.97 3.94 -27.45
CA GLY A 404 5.30 3.74 -28.85
C GLY A 404 5.42 5.04 -29.62
N PHE A 405 6.02 4.92 -30.80
CA PHE A 405 6.36 6.02 -31.68
C PHE A 405 5.92 5.74 -33.12
N SER A 406 5.59 6.80 -33.83
CA SER A 406 5.44 6.80 -35.28
C SER A 406 5.72 8.20 -35.84
N TYR A 407 5.61 8.34 -37.17
CA TYR A 407 5.84 9.59 -37.86
C TYR A 407 4.95 10.73 -37.32
N HIS A 408 5.56 11.66 -36.57
CA HIS A 408 4.89 12.76 -35.83
C HIS A 408 3.78 12.25 -34.91
N ASN A 409 4.05 11.21 -34.11
CA ASN A 409 3.11 10.76 -33.09
C ASN A 409 3.83 9.99 -31.98
N GLY A 410 3.33 10.11 -30.76
CA GLY A 410 3.75 9.31 -29.62
C GLY A 410 2.57 8.87 -28.76
N TYR A 411 2.73 7.77 -28.03
CA TYR A 411 1.84 7.45 -26.92
C TYR A 411 2.64 6.83 -25.79
N GLY A 412 2.18 7.00 -24.56
CA GLY A 412 2.73 6.35 -23.39
C GLY A 412 1.69 6.27 -22.29
N TYR A 413 1.73 5.21 -21.49
CA TYR A 413 0.91 5.06 -20.28
C TYR A 413 1.54 4.01 -19.35
N PRO A 414 1.29 4.08 -18.02
CA PRO A 414 1.68 3.01 -17.11
C PRO A 414 0.76 1.80 -17.27
N ALA A 415 1.31 0.59 -17.32
CA ALA A 415 0.52 -0.64 -17.31
C ALA A 415 -0.06 -0.85 -15.91
N VAL A 416 -1.31 -0.42 -15.71
CA VAL A 416 -2.03 -0.52 -14.42
C VAL A 416 -3.38 -1.17 -14.66
N GLY A 417 -3.67 -2.25 -13.94
CA GLY A 417 -4.97 -2.90 -13.88
C GLY A 417 -5.79 -2.47 -12.67
N THR A 418 -5.16 -2.44 -11.49
CA THR A 418 -5.79 -2.06 -10.22
C THR A 418 -4.92 -1.06 -9.46
N VAL A 419 -5.55 -0.14 -8.73
CA VAL A 419 -4.84 0.77 -7.80
C VAL A 419 -5.27 0.53 -6.37
N HIS A 420 -4.29 0.47 -5.47
CA HIS A 420 -4.51 0.25 -4.05
C HIS A 420 -4.22 1.52 -3.24
N THR A 421 -4.97 1.75 -2.16
CA THR A 421 -4.69 2.88 -1.29
C THR A 421 -3.37 2.64 -0.55
N LEU A 422 -2.38 3.48 -0.81
CA LEU A 422 -1.10 3.47 -0.13
C LEU A 422 -1.24 4.25 1.18
N LEU A 423 -2.09 3.74 2.08
CA LEU A 423 -2.07 4.21 3.45
C LEU A 423 -0.65 3.99 3.98
N GLN A 424 -0.06 5.01 4.62
CA GLN A 424 1.24 4.87 5.26
C GLN A 424 1.17 3.70 6.25
N GLY A 425 1.84 2.59 5.92
CA GLY A 425 1.79 1.34 6.67
C GLY A 425 0.82 0.30 6.10
N SER A 426 1.14 -0.99 6.26
CA SER A 426 0.23 -2.10 5.94
C SER A 426 -1.18 -1.82 6.43
N ALA A 427 -2.17 -1.89 5.53
CA ALA A 427 -3.59 -1.64 5.81
C ALA A 427 -4.22 -2.70 6.75
N VAL A 428 -3.46 -3.72 7.14
CA VAL A 428 -3.89 -4.81 8.02
C VAL A 428 -3.05 -4.85 9.29
N SER A 429 -3.72 -4.77 10.44
CA SER A 429 -3.10 -4.98 11.75
C SER A 429 -2.95 -6.48 12.08
N PRO A 430 -1.89 -6.92 12.78
CA PRO A 430 -1.76 -8.28 13.31
C PRO A 430 -2.99 -8.75 14.08
N ARG A 431 -3.49 -9.95 13.77
CA ARG A 431 -4.72 -10.51 14.34
C ARG A 431 -4.42 -11.51 15.46
N ASN A 432 -5.46 -11.81 16.25
CA ASN A 432 -5.40 -12.77 17.36
C ASN A 432 -4.25 -12.52 18.34
N VAL A 433 -4.01 -11.23 18.65
CA VAL A 433 -3.04 -10.83 19.66
C VAL A 433 -3.48 -11.38 21.02
N LYS A 434 -2.59 -12.12 21.66
CA LYS A 434 -2.76 -12.71 22.99
C LYS A 434 -1.61 -12.28 23.87
N VAL A 435 -1.92 -11.96 25.13
CA VAL A 435 -0.90 -11.66 26.13
C VAL A 435 -1.04 -12.60 27.31
N GLY A 436 0.08 -13.21 27.71
CA GLY A 436 0.21 -14.06 28.90
C GLY A 436 1.10 -13.40 29.96
N VAL A 437 0.78 -13.65 31.23
CA VAL A 437 1.59 -13.21 32.37
C VAL A 437 2.57 -14.34 32.73
N GLU A 438 3.87 -14.11 32.56
CA GLU A 438 4.89 -15.11 32.93
C GLU A 438 5.44 -14.87 34.35
N SER A 439 5.62 -13.62 34.75
CA SER A 439 6.11 -13.24 36.09
C SER A 439 5.69 -11.81 36.45
N PRO A 440 5.99 -11.31 37.67
CA PRO A 440 5.66 -9.94 38.06
C PRO A 440 6.25 -8.84 37.17
N ASN A 441 7.31 -9.14 36.42
CA ASN A 441 8.03 -8.17 35.58
C ASN A 441 8.11 -8.60 34.11
N VAL A 442 7.42 -9.68 33.73
CA VAL A 442 7.49 -10.25 32.37
C VAL A 442 6.11 -10.61 31.86
N LEU A 443 5.79 -10.04 30.69
CA LEU A 443 4.63 -10.43 29.89
C LEU A 443 5.11 -11.08 28.60
N THR A 444 4.30 -11.97 28.05
CA THR A 444 4.51 -12.48 26.70
C THR A 444 3.38 -12.12 25.78
N VAL A 445 3.72 -11.53 24.65
CA VAL A 445 2.81 -11.19 23.56
C VAL A 445 2.98 -12.21 22.44
N GLN A 446 1.88 -12.72 21.91
CA GLN A 446 1.83 -13.61 20.75
C GLN A 446 0.76 -13.13 19.78
N TRP A 447 0.97 -13.25 18.49
CA TRP A 447 0.00 -12.87 17.45
C TRP A 447 0.06 -13.86 16.29
N ASP A 448 -0.94 -13.82 15.42
CA ASP A 448 -0.88 -14.54 14.15
C ASP A 448 -0.03 -13.73 13.16
N SER A 449 0.89 -14.40 12.47
CA SER A 449 1.71 -13.77 11.43
C SER A 449 0.82 -13.35 10.28
N LEU A 450 1.03 -12.13 9.77
CA LEU A 450 0.51 -11.71 8.48
C LEU A 450 1.28 -12.46 7.40
N ARG A 451 0.90 -13.71 7.15
CA ARG A 451 1.46 -14.47 6.03
C ARG A 451 0.65 -14.15 4.79
N VAL A 452 1.32 -13.44 3.87
CA VAL A 452 1.24 -13.60 2.41
C VAL A 452 -0.19 -13.76 1.88
N ASP A 453 -0.90 -12.64 1.89
CA ASP A 453 -1.73 -12.30 0.75
C ASP A 453 -1.19 -10.96 0.27
N CYS A 454 -0.32 -10.96 -0.74
CA CYS A 454 0.37 -9.75 -1.20
C CYS A 454 -0.60 -8.67 -1.71
N SER A 455 -1.88 -9.02 -1.87
CA SER A 455 -2.99 -8.10 -2.13
C SER A 455 -3.37 -7.23 -0.91
N GLU A 456 -3.05 -7.64 0.32
CA GLU A 456 -3.44 -6.93 1.56
C GLU A 456 -2.28 -6.22 2.28
N VAL A 457 -1.03 -6.49 1.87
CA VAL A 457 0.18 -5.98 2.52
C VAL A 457 1.05 -5.28 1.49
N ASN A 458 1.21 -3.96 1.60
CA ASN A 458 2.12 -3.16 0.77
C ASN A 458 3.58 -3.58 1.04
N GLY A 459 4.04 -4.66 0.42
CA GLY A 459 5.40 -5.20 0.55
C GLY A 459 5.60 -6.27 1.63
N VAL A 460 6.78 -6.89 1.60
CA VAL A 460 7.15 -8.02 2.47
C VAL A 460 7.34 -7.55 3.93
N ILE A 461 6.71 -8.23 4.89
CA ILE A 461 6.88 -7.95 6.32
C ILE A 461 8.24 -8.46 6.80
N VAL A 462 9.12 -7.55 7.25
CA VAL A 462 10.46 -7.88 7.80
C VAL A 462 10.52 -7.88 9.31
N LYS A 463 9.62 -7.14 9.98
CA LYS A 463 9.53 -7.14 11.44
C LYS A 463 8.14 -6.78 11.94
N TYR A 464 7.92 -7.00 13.23
CA TYR A 464 6.76 -6.55 13.98
C TYR A 464 7.21 -5.60 15.08
N LYS A 465 6.43 -4.56 15.33
CA LYS A 465 6.64 -3.58 16.40
C LYS A 465 5.56 -3.76 17.45
N VAL A 466 5.97 -4.07 18.69
CA VAL A 466 5.07 -4.18 19.85
C VAL A 466 5.15 -2.88 20.64
N GLN A 467 4.02 -2.20 20.79
CA GLN A 467 3.88 -1.01 21.64
C GLN A 467 3.19 -1.38 22.95
N TYR A 468 3.66 -0.82 24.06
CA TYR A 468 3.05 -1.03 25.37
C TYR A 468 3.17 0.21 26.27
N VAL A 469 2.11 0.49 27.00
CA VAL A 469 1.99 1.66 27.89
C VAL A 469 1.34 1.25 29.21
N ALA A 470 1.84 1.75 30.33
CA ALA A 470 1.19 1.55 31.63
C ALA A 470 -0.02 2.48 31.77
N GLN A 471 -1.14 2.01 32.32
CA GLN A 471 -2.42 2.75 32.34
C GLN A 471 -2.36 4.14 33.00
N ASN A 472 -1.36 4.39 33.85
CA ASN A 472 -1.14 5.67 34.53
C ASN A 472 0.14 6.40 34.05
N SER A 473 0.61 6.11 32.84
CA SER A 473 1.80 6.70 32.24
C SER A 473 1.51 7.13 30.81
N ASP A 474 2.03 8.27 30.39
CA ASP A 474 1.98 8.72 29.00
C ASP A 474 3.18 8.21 28.18
N VAL A 475 4.10 7.48 28.82
CA VAL A 475 5.31 6.95 28.17
C VAL A 475 4.98 5.67 27.41
N VAL A 476 5.01 5.74 26.08
CA VAL A 476 4.86 4.59 25.19
C VAL A 476 6.20 3.92 24.96
N HIS A 477 6.30 2.63 25.32
CA HIS A 477 7.47 1.82 25.04
C HIS A 477 7.27 0.98 23.77
N THR A 478 8.33 0.76 23.01
CA THR A 478 8.29 -0.03 21.78
C THR A 478 9.39 -1.09 21.74
N LYS A 479 9.11 -2.27 21.18
CA LYS A 479 10.09 -3.34 20.98
C LYS A 479 9.85 -4.04 19.64
N ASP A 480 10.92 -4.29 18.89
CA ASP A 480 10.87 -4.87 17.55
C ASP A 480 11.17 -6.39 17.57
N GLN A 481 10.49 -7.15 16.72
CA GLN A 481 10.71 -8.58 16.46
C GLN A 481 10.87 -8.83 14.97
N ALA A 482 11.99 -9.40 14.52
CA ALA A 482 12.14 -9.82 13.14
C ALA A 482 11.05 -10.83 12.72
N ALA A 483 10.42 -10.60 11.58
CA ALA A 483 9.51 -11.52 10.95
C ALA A 483 10.31 -12.68 10.34
N ARG A 484 9.82 -13.91 10.51
CA ARG A 484 10.47 -15.11 9.98
C ARG A 484 9.46 -15.87 9.14
N GLN A 485 9.83 -16.17 7.89
CA GLN A 485 8.94 -16.82 6.92
C GLN A 485 8.32 -18.13 7.47
N ASN A 486 9.05 -18.90 8.28
CA ASN A 486 8.58 -20.18 8.82
C ASN A 486 7.82 -20.09 10.16
N VAL A 487 7.49 -18.88 10.66
CA VAL A 487 6.74 -18.71 11.91
C VAL A 487 5.31 -18.23 11.62
N THR A 488 4.30 -18.99 12.02
CA THR A 488 2.87 -18.63 11.86
C THR A 488 2.32 -17.88 13.06
N ARG A 489 2.92 -18.05 14.25
CA ARG A 489 2.51 -17.36 15.48
C ARG A 489 3.70 -16.77 16.24
N PRO A 490 4.22 -15.60 15.80
CA PRO A 490 5.36 -14.96 16.45
C PRO A 490 5.06 -14.64 17.92
N LYS A 491 6.09 -14.71 18.77
CA LYS A 491 6.01 -14.55 20.22
C LYS A 491 7.16 -13.68 20.71
N MET A 492 6.88 -12.72 21.60
CA MET A 492 7.84 -11.80 22.21
C MET A 492 7.64 -11.68 23.72
N SER A 493 8.75 -11.74 24.49
CA SER A 493 8.73 -11.39 25.91
C SER A 493 9.06 -9.91 26.13
N LEU A 494 8.19 -9.23 26.86
CA LEU A 494 8.38 -7.88 27.39
C LEU A 494 8.90 -8.03 28.82
N THR A 495 10.07 -7.46 29.11
CA THR A 495 10.80 -7.63 30.38
C THR A 495 11.02 -6.28 31.05
N GLY A 496 11.26 -6.27 32.37
CA GLY A 496 11.52 -5.03 33.11
C GLY A 496 10.25 -4.24 33.43
N LEU A 497 9.09 -4.89 33.40
CA LEU A 497 7.80 -4.29 33.71
C LEU A 497 7.63 -4.11 35.23
N SER A 498 6.80 -3.16 35.63
CA SER A 498 6.44 -2.97 37.02
C SER A 498 5.44 -4.03 37.48
N PRO A 499 5.62 -4.65 38.66
CA PRO A 499 4.64 -5.56 39.25
C PRO A 499 3.28 -4.91 39.49
N ASN A 500 2.21 -5.73 39.50
CA ASN A 500 0.83 -5.30 39.78
C ASN A 500 0.33 -4.12 38.92
N THR A 501 0.85 -3.95 37.71
CA THR A 501 0.61 -2.79 36.86
C THR A 501 -0.18 -3.18 35.62
N ASN A 502 -1.22 -2.40 35.30
CA ASN A 502 -2.00 -2.57 34.06
C ASN A 502 -1.23 -1.98 32.88
N TYR A 503 -1.01 -2.80 31.86
CA TYR A 503 -0.43 -2.40 30.59
C TYR A 503 -1.44 -2.56 29.46
N THR A 504 -1.49 -1.60 28.55
CA THR A 504 -2.15 -1.72 27.25
C THR A 504 -1.10 -2.05 26.21
N ILE A 505 -1.36 -3.09 25.41
CA ILE A 505 -0.41 -3.64 24.43
C ILE A 505 -1.06 -3.66 23.05
N GLN A 506 -0.30 -3.26 22.03
CA GLN A 506 -0.68 -3.30 20.62
C GLN A 506 0.50 -3.79 19.77
N VAL A 507 0.20 -4.39 18.62
CA VAL A 507 1.21 -4.89 17.68
C VAL A 507 0.95 -4.31 16.30
N ALA A 508 2.01 -3.89 15.60
CA ALA A 508 1.99 -3.49 14.20
C ALA A 508 3.00 -4.32 13.40
N ALA A 509 2.74 -4.52 12.10
CA ALA A 509 3.72 -5.09 11.18
C ALA A 509 4.57 -3.97 10.56
N VAL A 510 5.78 -4.30 10.12
CA VAL A 510 6.69 -3.38 9.44
C VAL A 510 7.24 -4.06 8.20
N ASN A 511 7.10 -3.39 7.06
CA ASN A 511 7.55 -3.93 5.78
C ASN A 511 9.05 -3.65 5.51
N VAL A 512 9.56 -4.22 4.41
CA VAL A 512 10.94 -4.03 3.91
C VAL A 512 11.32 -2.55 3.81
N GLU A 513 10.37 -1.69 3.44
CA GLU A 513 10.55 -0.24 3.30
C GLU A 513 10.54 0.53 4.64
N GLY A 514 10.32 -0.16 5.77
CA GLY A 514 10.31 0.44 7.10
C GLY A 514 8.96 1.08 7.51
N TYR A 515 7.93 1.00 6.67
CA TYR A 515 6.59 1.48 7.00
C TYR A 515 5.95 0.64 8.10
N VAL A 516 5.42 1.32 9.12
CA VAL A 516 4.70 0.67 10.23
C VAL A 516 3.21 0.64 9.90
N GLY A 517 2.65 -0.57 9.75
CA GLY A 517 1.21 -0.80 9.52
C GLY A 517 0.31 -0.45 10.71
N LEU A 518 -1.00 -0.64 10.51
CA LEU A 518 -1.99 -0.37 11.56
C LEU A 518 -1.71 -1.17 12.84
N LEU A 519 -1.90 -0.51 13.98
CA LEU A 519 -1.84 -1.15 15.29
C LEU A 519 -3.06 -2.06 15.49
N SER A 520 -2.84 -3.22 16.09
CA SER A 520 -3.92 -4.12 16.53
C SER A 520 -4.86 -3.43 17.52
N ALA A 521 -6.05 -4.01 17.74
CA ALA A 521 -6.91 -3.59 18.84
C ALA A 521 -6.12 -3.61 20.18
N PRO A 522 -6.32 -2.62 21.06
CA PRO A 522 -5.61 -2.55 22.33
C PRO A 522 -6.02 -3.69 23.24
N LEU A 523 -5.03 -4.39 23.80
CA LEU A 523 -5.25 -5.44 24.79
C LEU A 523 -4.67 -5.03 26.14
N SER A 524 -5.53 -4.95 27.16
CA SER A 524 -5.11 -4.61 28.52
C SER A 524 -4.85 -5.87 29.36
N VAL A 525 -3.73 -5.88 30.09
CA VAL A 525 -3.33 -6.98 30.98
C VAL A 525 -2.61 -6.44 32.22
N GLN A 526 -2.80 -7.10 33.36
CA GLN A 526 -2.10 -6.76 34.60
C GLN A 526 -0.91 -7.70 34.84
N THR A 527 0.26 -7.16 35.18
CA THR A 527 1.40 -7.97 35.63
C THR A 527 1.13 -8.61 37.00
N ALA A 528 1.77 -9.76 37.27
CA ALA A 528 1.61 -10.44 38.55
C ALA A 528 2.15 -9.59 39.73
N GLN A 529 1.68 -9.88 40.94
CA GLN A 529 2.21 -9.29 42.16
C GLN A 529 3.52 -9.99 42.57
N VAL A 530 4.44 -9.23 43.16
CA VAL A 530 5.63 -9.83 43.79
C VAL A 530 5.16 -10.67 44.97
N ALA A 531 5.62 -11.92 45.05
CA ALA A 531 5.36 -12.74 46.22
C ALA A 531 5.95 -12.04 47.45
N VAL A 532 5.09 -11.64 48.38
CA VAL A 532 5.51 -11.01 49.64
C VAL A 532 6.25 -12.08 50.43
N SER A 533 7.54 -11.86 50.71
CA SER A 533 8.27 -12.73 51.64
C SER A 533 7.63 -12.61 53.03
N SER A 534 7.56 -13.74 53.74
CA SER A 534 7.06 -13.79 55.10
C SER A 534 7.71 -12.67 55.92
N PRO A 535 6.94 -11.84 56.66
CA PRO A 535 7.53 -10.80 57.47
C PRO A 535 8.56 -11.44 58.41
N SER A 536 9.80 -10.95 58.37
CA SER A 536 10.83 -11.36 59.34
C SER A 536 10.26 -11.14 60.73
N SER A 537 10.20 -12.20 61.54
CA SER A 537 9.61 -12.20 62.87
C SER A 537 10.13 -11.02 63.70
N ARG A 538 9.28 -9.99 63.89
CA ARG A 538 9.49 -9.05 64.99
C ARG A 538 9.09 -9.76 66.27
N ASN A 539 10.04 -9.86 67.20
CA ASN A 539 9.75 -10.21 68.58
C ASN A 539 8.66 -9.27 69.09
N SER A 540 7.48 -9.82 69.34
CA SER A 540 6.44 -9.16 70.13
C SER A 540 6.26 -9.98 71.40
N GLU A 541 6.95 -9.56 72.45
CA GLU A 541 6.55 -9.94 73.80
C GLU A 541 5.25 -9.21 74.11
N GLY A 542 4.22 -10.01 74.45
CA GLY A 542 3.03 -9.57 75.16
C GLY A 542 2.03 -8.74 74.37
N LEU A 543 1.00 -9.40 73.81
CA LEU A 543 -0.38 -8.93 73.99
C LEU A 543 -1.42 -10.00 73.68
N THR A 544 -2.46 -10.00 74.50
CA THR A 544 -3.61 -10.89 74.57
C THR A 544 -4.41 -10.96 73.27
N ILE A 545 -4.68 -12.18 72.79
CA ILE A 545 -5.45 -12.44 71.56
C ILE A 545 -6.95 -12.23 71.83
N THR A 546 -7.55 -11.25 71.15
CA THR A 546 -9.01 -11.22 70.90
C THR A 546 -9.23 -11.67 69.46
N ILE A 547 -9.85 -12.84 69.25
CA ILE A 547 -10.10 -13.39 67.91
C ILE A 547 -11.38 -12.75 67.36
N GLY A 548 -11.24 -11.83 66.39
CA GLY A 548 -12.33 -11.40 65.52
C GLY A 548 -12.40 -12.34 64.30
N VAL A 549 -13.50 -13.07 64.16
CA VAL A 549 -13.79 -13.91 62.98
C VAL A 549 -14.47 -13.05 61.93
N VAL A 550 -13.89 -12.97 60.73
CA VAL A 550 -14.50 -12.31 59.56
C VAL A 550 -15.29 -13.36 58.77
N PHE A 551 -16.60 -13.12 58.60
CA PHE A 551 -17.50 -13.95 57.79
C PHE A 551 -17.45 -13.55 56.31
N PHE A 552 -17.40 -14.53 55.41
CA PHE A 552 -17.81 -14.35 54.01
C PHE A 552 -19.31 -14.62 53.89
N LEU A 553 -20.07 -13.61 53.45
CA LEU A 553 -21.49 -13.74 53.08
C LEU A 553 -21.58 -14.23 51.63
N VAL A 554 -22.02 -15.48 51.45
CA VAL A 554 -22.59 -15.96 50.18
C VAL A 554 -24.10 -15.96 50.36
N GLY A 555 -24.78 -15.07 49.64
CA GLY A 555 -26.24 -14.95 49.67
C GLY A 555 -26.89 -16.08 48.88
N VAL A 556 -27.72 -16.89 49.54
CA VAL A 556 -28.77 -17.69 48.90
C VAL A 556 -30.03 -17.59 49.76
N LEU A 557 -31.13 -17.14 49.14
CA LEU A 557 -32.48 -17.14 49.70
C LEU A 557 -32.96 -18.57 49.98
N VAL A 558 -33.71 -18.75 51.08
CA VAL A 558 -35.13 -19.19 51.10
C VAL A 558 -35.51 -19.66 52.52
N GLY A 559 -36.60 -19.07 53.04
CA GLY A 559 -37.74 -19.76 53.67
C GLY A 559 -37.55 -20.65 54.91
N ALA A 560 -37.97 -20.11 56.05
CA ALA A 560 -38.84 -20.73 57.07
C ALA A 560 -38.48 -22.09 57.73
N SER A 561 -38.47 -22.04 59.07
CA SER A 561 -38.85 -23.07 60.06
C SER A 561 -37.95 -24.31 60.29
N GLY A 562 -37.58 -24.53 61.57
CA GLY A 562 -37.46 -25.88 62.15
C GLY A 562 -36.07 -26.35 62.63
N ILE A 563 -35.82 -26.19 63.94
CA ILE A 563 -35.07 -27.02 64.92
C ILE A 563 -34.53 -28.39 64.40
N THR A 564 -33.34 -28.96 64.70
CA THR A 564 -32.62 -29.17 65.98
C THR A 564 -31.26 -29.89 65.77
N ALA A 565 -30.27 -29.57 66.63
CA ALA A 565 -29.13 -30.34 67.19
C ALA A 565 -28.24 -31.30 66.37
N ALA A 566 -26.91 -31.17 66.56
CA ALA A 566 -26.00 -32.32 66.66
C ALA A 566 -24.76 -32.04 67.53
N VAL A 567 -24.33 -33.10 68.19
CA VAL A 567 -23.41 -33.24 69.33
C VAL A 567 -21.93 -33.21 68.92
N ILE A 568 -21.07 -32.67 69.79
CA ILE A 568 -19.60 -32.66 69.66
C ILE A 568 -19.03 -34.00 70.12
N ILE A 569 -18.20 -34.65 69.29
CA ILE A 569 -17.32 -35.75 69.70
C ILE A 569 -15.88 -35.39 69.29
N ARG A 570 -14.98 -35.34 70.28
CA ARG A 570 -13.52 -35.27 70.11
C ARG A 570 -12.94 -36.68 70.07
N GLN A 571 -12.01 -36.95 69.15
CA GLN A 571 -11.02 -38.02 69.31
C GLN A 571 -9.60 -37.50 69.08
N LYS A 572 -8.70 -37.86 70.01
CA LYS A 572 -7.24 -37.76 69.94
C LYS A 572 -6.69 -39.10 69.45
N ALA A 573 -5.68 -39.10 68.58
CA ALA A 573 -4.81 -40.27 68.40
C ALA A 573 -3.36 -39.86 68.11
N LYS A 574 -2.45 -40.72 68.59
CA LYS A 574 -1.00 -40.56 68.79
C LYS A 574 -0.17 -41.08 67.60
N ARG A 575 1.08 -40.60 67.60
CA ARG A 575 2.30 -40.95 66.83
C ARG A 575 2.68 -42.45 66.85
N GLN A 576 3.24 -42.96 65.74
CA GLN A 576 4.24 -44.05 65.73
C GLN A 576 5.04 -44.12 64.40
N GLU A 577 6.33 -44.47 64.50
CA GLU A 577 7.35 -44.66 63.45
C GLU A 577 7.30 -46.07 62.81
N SER A 578 7.85 -46.26 61.60
CA SER A 578 8.84 -47.30 61.24
C SER A 578 8.91 -47.65 59.74
N SER A 579 10.15 -47.53 59.21
CA SER A 579 10.91 -48.31 58.19
C SER A 579 10.27 -48.97 56.94
N LYS A 580 10.88 -48.73 55.76
CA LYS A 580 11.80 -49.66 55.04
C LYS A 580 12.28 -49.09 53.68
N GLU A 581 13.59 -49.15 53.44
CA GLU A 581 14.31 -48.90 52.16
C GLU A 581 14.20 -50.07 51.15
N PRO A 582 14.72 -49.91 49.92
CA PRO A 582 16.01 -50.55 49.61
C PRO A 582 17.06 -49.71 48.83
N HIS A 583 18.32 -50.11 49.06
CA HIS A 583 19.63 -49.62 48.64
C HIS A 583 19.94 -49.52 47.13
N ILE A 584 20.84 -48.59 46.75
CA ILE A 584 21.98 -48.84 45.81
C ILE A 584 23.25 -48.07 46.29
N ILE A 585 24.39 -48.74 46.08
CA ILE A 585 25.75 -48.62 46.62
C ILE A 585 26.58 -47.43 46.06
N THR A 586 27.52 -46.94 46.89
CA THR A 586 28.47 -45.81 46.71
C THR A 586 29.78 -46.15 45.97
N LYS A 587 30.48 -45.13 45.46
CA LYS A 587 31.96 -45.07 45.34
C LYS A 587 32.52 -43.69 45.76
N PRO A 588 33.78 -43.60 46.23
CA PRO A 588 34.26 -42.56 47.16
C PRO A 588 35.25 -41.54 46.57
N ASN A 589 35.20 -40.28 47.06
CA ASN A 589 36.29 -39.31 47.30
C ASN A 589 35.70 -37.90 47.64
N GLN A 590 35.55 -37.63 48.95
CA GLN A 590 35.85 -36.40 49.75
C GLN A 590 35.96 -35.01 49.05
N VAL A 591 35.61 -33.82 49.58
CA VAL A 591 35.09 -33.19 50.85
C VAL A 591 34.34 -31.88 50.40
N TYR A 592 33.48 -31.17 51.13
CA TYR A 592 33.77 -30.23 52.23
C TYR A 592 32.52 -29.79 53.01
N GLU A 593 32.76 -29.55 54.31
CA GLU A 593 31.88 -28.97 55.32
C GLU A 593 31.38 -27.56 54.96
N MET A 594 30.10 -27.35 55.23
CA MET A 594 29.52 -26.04 55.52
C MET A 594 29.18 -26.03 57.01
N THR A 595 29.50 -24.93 57.70
CA THR A 595 28.77 -24.29 58.84
C THR A 595 29.73 -23.28 59.48
N LEU A 596 29.41 -22.05 59.93
CA LEU A 596 28.29 -21.10 59.79
C LEU A 596 28.73 -19.87 60.63
N ILE A 597 27.98 -18.78 60.51
CA ILE A 597 27.82 -17.68 61.49
C ILE A 597 28.87 -16.55 61.49
N ARG A 598 28.46 -15.44 60.88
CA ARG A 598 28.77 -14.08 61.33
C ARG A 598 27.84 -13.67 62.47
N ASN A 599 28.38 -12.95 63.45
CA ASN A 599 27.85 -11.67 63.97
C ASN A 599 28.74 -11.17 65.13
N PRO A 600 28.64 -9.92 65.61
CA PRO A 600 28.12 -8.70 64.98
C PRO A 600 28.99 -7.45 65.27
N GLY A 601 28.74 -6.36 64.53
CA GLY A 601 28.73 -5.02 65.14
C GLY A 601 29.95 -4.10 64.92
N ALA A 602 29.57 -2.84 64.76
CA ALA A 602 30.34 -1.60 64.89
C ALA A 602 31.20 -1.13 63.70
N ALA A 603 30.82 0.06 63.26
CA ALA A 603 31.42 0.93 62.27
C ALA A 603 32.79 1.47 62.71
N VAL A 604 33.66 1.78 61.74
CA VAL A 604 34.48 3.01 61.73
C VAL A 604 34.76 3.41 60.26
N MET A 605 34.58 4.70 59.99
CA MET A 605 34.99 5.45 58.79
C MET A 605 36.51 5.53 58.66
N GLU A 606 37.04 5.46 57.45
CA GLU A 606 38.09 6.37 56.97
C GLU A 606 38.16 6.32 55.42
N ASP A 607 37.77 7.43 54.81
CA ASP A 607 37.98 7.85 53.41
C ASP A 607 39.45 8.31 53.20
N PRO A 608 39.91 8.74 52.00
CA PRO A 608 39.40 8.58 50.62
C PRO A 608 40.51 8.19 49.60
N VAL A 609 40.16 8.01 48.30
CA VAL A 609 40.70 8.78 47.14
C VAL A 609 40.43 8.08 45.79
N TYR A 610 39.53 8.73 45.02
CA TYR A 610 39.44 9.01 43.57
C TYR A 610 39.58 7.95 42.45
N ALA A 611 38.48 7.90 41.66
CA ALA A 611 38.32 7.94 40.19
C ALA A 611 38.88 6.76 39.36
N THR A 612 38.22 6.21 38.33
CA THR A 612 37.45 6.81 37.22
C THR A 612 36.45 5.83 36.58
N VAL A 613 35.46 6.38 35.87
CA VAL A 613 34.51 5.76 34.91
C VAL A 613 35.17 5.79 33.50
N PRO A 614 35.08 4.76 32.62
CA PRO A 614 33.95 4.52 31.69
C PRO A 614 33.70 3.00 31.40
N ALA A 615 32.69 2.50 30.68
CA ALA A 615 31.81 3.00 29.63
C ALA A 615 30.56 2.08 29.47
N CYS A 616 29.59 2.60 28.69
CA CYS A 616 28.37 1.99 28.11
C CYS A 616 27.11 1.94 28.98
#